data_AF-A0A1M4Z8U6-F1
#
_entry.id   AF-A0A1M4Z8U6-F1
#
_cell.length_a   1.000
_cell.length_b   1.000
_cell.length_c   1.000
_cell.angle_alpha   90.00
_cell.angle_beta   90.00
_cell.angle_gamma   90.00
#
_symmetry.space_group_name_H-M   'P 1'
#
loop_
_entity.id
_entity.type
_entity.pdbx_description
1 polymer ?
#
loop_
_entity_poly.entity_id
_entity_poly.type
_entity_poly.pdbx_seq_one_letter_code
_entity_poly.pdbx_strand_id
1 'polypeptide(L)'
;MKKLLFFLFLVLNIITVYACKCKTDPLAENYLAADVAGIIRIINVYGENAEQRTYKADIKFEKIYKGKEFQTLNIRGLIGNSYSGACEIDVQPGETYLILLNKYNGEYSISYCSPKYRFDMEKEKATSEVLEKAFAYIDKNKFAFIGLQFATCFDELQKGDKSDLSAIKNFTPKNTFAIYKVKVDDHSKIKELTPVTTFGDKDQEIENILRRNMIVDTPMFFNHKPGEEFLILLLYLPDNANTKYGEIINFEW
;
A
#
# COMPACT_ATOMS: atom_id res chain seq x y z
N MET A 1 -34.82 13.38 -39.20
CA MET A 1 -33.51 12.84 -38.75
C MET A 1 -32.86 13.65 -37.61
N LYS A 2 -32.84 15.00 -37.64
CA LYS A 2 -32.27 15.82 -36.53
C LYS A 2 -32.89 15.60 -35.13
N LYS A 3 -34.20 15.36 -35.03
CA LYS A 3 -34.88 15.11 -33.74
C LYS A 3 -34.60 13.72 -33.14
N LEU A 4 -34.25 12.73 -33.97
CA LEU A 4 -33.92 11.37 -33.51
C LEU A 4 -32.50 11.32 -32.93
N LEU A 5 -31.57 12.07 -33.53
CA LEU A 5 -30.20 12.23 -33.01
C LEU A 5 -30.18 12.91 -31.64
N PHE A 6 -31.06 13.89 -31.43
CA PHE A 6 -31.17 14.61 -30.16
C PHE A 6 -31.70 13.71 -29.03
N PHE A 7 -32.65 12.82 -29.35
CA PHE A 7 -33.15 11.81 -28.41
C PHE A 7 -32.09 10.75 -28.08
N LEU A 8 -31.31 10.30 -29.08
CA LEU A 8 -30.19 9.38 -28.86
C LEU A 8 -29.12 9.99 -27.95
N PHE A 9 -28.81 11.28 -28.12
CA PHE A 9 -27.88 12.01 -27.26
C PHE A 9 -28.40 12.14 -25.82
N LEU A 10 -29.70 12.35 -25.62
CA LEU A 10 -30.30 12.44 -24.28
C LEU A 10 -30.28 11.10 -23.52
N VAL A 11 -30.47 9.97 -24.21
CA VAL A 11 -30.48 8.64 -23.59
C VAL A 11 -29.08 8.15 -23.23
N LEU A 12 -28.04 8.52 -24.00
CA LEU A 12 -26.66 8.14 -23.73
C LEU A 12 -26.04 8.84 -22.51
N ASN A 13 -26.61 9.96 -22.05
CA ASN A 13 -26.10 10.73 -20.91
C ASN A 13 -26.57 10.22 -19.52
N ILE A 14 -27.39 9.18 -19.45
CA ILE A 14 -27.97 8.67 -18.19
C ILE A 14 -27.23 7.41 -17.70
N ILE A 15 -26.26 6.89 -18.45
CA ILE A 15 -25.52 5.68 -18.07
C ILE A 15 -24.40 6.09 -17.10
N THR A 16 -24.71 6.08 -15.80
CA THR A 16 -23.68 6.15 -14.75
C THR A 16 -22.96 4.81 -14.69
N VAL A 17 -21.77 4.73 -15.28
CA VAL A 17 -20.90 3.56 -15.12
C VAL A 17 -20.24 3.65 -13.74
N TYR A 18 -20.65 2.77 -12.83
CA TYR A 18 -20.02 2.65 -11.53
C TYR A 18 -18.70 1.91 -11.69
N ALA A 19 -17.62 2.67 -11.89
CA ALA A 19 -16.27 2.14 -11.84
C ALA A 19 -15.86 1.91 -10.38
N CYS A 20 -15.13 0.82 -10.15
CA CYS A 20 -14.44 0.54 -8.91
C CYS A 20 -13.50 1.70 -8.53
N LYS A 21 -13.66 2.26 -7.32
CA LYS A 21 -12.71 3.21 -6.74
C LYS A 21 -12.12 2.60 -5.47
N CYS A 22 -10.84 2.25 -5.52
CA CYS A 22 -10.12 1.77 -4.36
C CYS A 22 -9.81 2.94 -3.41
N LYS A 23 -9.88 2.66 -2.11
CA LYS A 23 -9.21 3.47 -1.10
C LYS A 23 -7.84 2.83 -0.88
N THR A 24 -6.78 3.59 -1.07
CA THR A 24 -5.42 3.15 -0.79
C THR A 24 -5.03 3.74 0.56
N ASP A 25 -4.87 2.88 1.56
CA ASP A 25 -4.31 3.26 2.85
C ASP A 25 -2.80 2.94 2.87
N PRO A 26 -1.97 3.64 3.65
CA PRO A 26 -0.55 3.34 3.75
C PRO A 26 -0.27 1.94 4.30
N LEU A 27 0.89 1.37 3.96
CA LEU A 27 1.27 -0.01 4.36
C LEU A 27 1.10 -0.27 5.86
N ALA A 28 1.58 0.66 6.70
CA ALA A 28 1.48 0.55 8.16
C ALA A 28 0.02 0.60 8.66
N GLU A 29 -0.82 1.41 8.01
CA GLU A 29 -2.24 1.51 8.34
C GLU A 29 -2.97 0.22 7.98
N ASN A 30 -2.73 -0.31 6.76
CA ASN A 30 -3.22 -1.62 6.34
C ASN A 30 -2.76 -2.73 7.29
N TYR A 31 -1.50 -2.71 7.74
CA TYR A 31 -0.96 -3.70 8.66
C TYR A 31 -1.62 -3.66 10.04
N LEU A 32 -1.79 -2.45 10.60
CA LEU A 32 -2.45 -2.26 11.88
C LEU A 32 -3.90 -2.77 11.81
N ALA A 33 -4.60 -2.44 10.73
CA ALA A 33 -5.99 -2.83 10.52
C ALA A 33 -6.17 -4.32 10.21
N ALA A 34 -5.18 -5.02 9.65
CA ALA A 34 -5.31 -6.40 9.17
C ALA A 34 -5.43 -7.45 10.29
N ASP A 35 -6.28 -8.46 10.09
CA ASP A 35 -6.34 -9.67 10.91
C ASP A 35 -5.16 -10.62 10.61
N VAL A 36 -4.73 -10.66 9.33
CA VAL A 36 -3.63 -11.49 8.84
C VAL A 36 -2.75 -10.71 7.89
N ALA A 37 -1.44 -10.81 8.08
CA ALA A 37 -0.45 -10.24 7.19
C ALA A 37 0.68 -11.23 6.93
N GLY A 38 1.07 -11.41 5.67
CA GLY A 38 2.07 -12.39 5.29
C GLY A 38 2.32 -12.43 3.80
N ILE A 39 3.37 -13.14 3.41
CA ILE A 39 3.69 -13.42 2.01
C ILE A 39 3.16 -14.80 1.67
N ILE A 40 2.29 -14.85 0.67
CA ILE A 40 1.64 -16.08 0.21
C ILE A 40 2.06 -16.41 -1.21
N ARG A 41 2.04 -17.70 -1.55
CA ARG A 41 2.10 -18.21 -2.91
C ARG A 41 0.76 -18.82 -3.28
N ILE A 42 0.25 -18.48 -4.47
CA ILE A 42 -0.91 -19.13 -5.08
C ILE A 42 -0.46 -20.51 -5.56
N ILE A 43 -1.08 -21.57 -5.07
CA ILE A 43 -0.76 -22.95 -5.44
C ILE A 43 -1.64 -23.41 -6.60
N ASN A 44 -2.96 -23.25 -6.47
CA ASN A 44 -3.95 -23.63 -7.46
C ASN A 44 -5.12 -22.64 -7.44
N VAL A 45 -5.85 -22.52 -8.55
CA VAL A 45 -7.09 -21.75 -8.65
C VAL A 45 -8.22 -22.67 -9.17
N TYR A 46 -9.43 -22.55 -8.61
CA TYR A 46 -10.56 -23.45 -8.91
C TYR A 46 -11.91 -22.87 -8.48
N GLY A 47 -12.98 -23.57 -8.83
CA GLY A 47 -14.32 -23.30 -8.27
C GLY A 47 -14.92 -21.98 -8.76
N GLU A 48 -14.81 -21.72 -10.07
CA GLU A 48 -15.40 -20.54 -10.68
C GLU A 48 -16.92 -20.48 -10.46
N ASN A 49 -17.39 -19.31 -10.04
CA ASN A 49 -18.79 -18.95 -9.99
C ASN A 49 -19.00 -17.70 -10.85
N ALA A 50 -19.43 -17.92 -12.10
CA ALA A 50 -19.62 -16.84 -13.07
C ALA A 50 -20.72 -15.83 -12.65
N GLU A 51 -21.72 -16.27 -11.88
CA GLU A 51 -22.78 -15.38 -11.39
C GLU A 51 -22.26 -14.39 -10.35
N GLN A 52 -21.45 -14.88 -9.41
CA GLN A 52 -20.86 -14.06 -8.35
C GLN A 52 -19.53 -13.41 -8.76
N ARG A 53 -18.97 -13.82 -9.90
CA ARG A 53 -17.62 -13.46 -10.37
C ARG A 53 -16.56 -13.73 -9.31
N THR A 54 -16.64 -14.91 -8.72
CA THR A 54 -15.67 -15.35 -7.72
C THR A 54 -15.08 -16.70 -8.06
N TYR A 55 -13.85 -16.94 -7.63
CA TYR A 55 -13.25 -18.27 -7.58
C TYR A 55 -12.42 -18.40 -6.30
N LYS A 56 -11.84 -19.58 -6.08
CA LYS A 56 -11.00 -19.87 -4.91
C LYS A 56 -9.57 -20.14 -5.34
N ALA A 57 -8.65 -19.82 -4.46
CA ALA A 57 -7.26 -20.20 -4.59
C ALA A 57 -6.80 -20.96 -3.35
N ASP A 58 -6.09 -22.07 -3.57
CA ASP A 58 -5.28 -22.66 -2.52
C ASP A 58 -3.98 -21.88 -2.41
N ILE A 59 -3.57 -21.58 -1.18
CA ILE A 59 -2.41 -20.75 -0.89
C ILE A 59 -1.47 -21.44 0.07
N LYS A 60 -0.20 -21.07 0.00
CA LYS A 60 0.83 -21.44 0.97
C LYS A 60 1.45 -20.16 1.52
N PHE A 61 1.57 -20.05 2.84
CA PHE A 61 2.37 -19.00 3.45
C PHE A 61 3.85 -19.32 3.28
N GLU A 62 4.57 -18.40 2.64
CA GLU A 62 6.05 -18.42 2.62
C GLU A 62 6.60 -17.69 3.85
N LYS A 63 5.85 -16.70 4.36
CA LYS A 63 6.16 -15.99 5.60
C LYS A 63 4.88 -15.43 6.21
N ILE A 64 4.77 -15.48 7.54
CA ILE A 64 3.68 -14.85 8.29
C ILE A 64 4.22 -13.78 9.22
N TYR A 65 3.61 -12.60 9.20
CA TYR A 65 3.94 -11.48 10.07
C TYR A 65 2.91 -11.30 11.18
N LYS A 66 1.63 -11.51 10.86
CA LYS A 66 0.49 -11.33 11.77
C LYS A 66 -0.61 -12.36 11.49
N GLY A 67 -1.32 -12.76 12.53
CA GLY A 67 -2.49 -13.62 12.42
C GLY A 67 -2.17 -15.11 12.39
N LYS A 68 -3.07 -15.90 11.81
CA LYS A 68 -2.92 -17.35 11.65
C LYS A 68 -2.96 -17.71 10.17
N GLU A 69 -2.14 -18.68 9.79
CA GLU A 69 -2.16 -19.25 8.45
C GLU A 69 -3.52 -19.86 8.12
N PHE A 70 -3.87 -19.83 6.84
CA PHE A 70 -5.05 -20.44 6.27
C PHE A 70 -4.72 -20.93 4.85
N GLN A 71 -5.54 -21.83 4.31
CA GLN A 71 -5.21 -22.54 3.08
C GLN A 71 -6.01 -22.07 1.86
N THR A 72 -7.17 -21.43 2.06
CA THR A 72 -8.07 -21.08 0.96
C THR A 72 -8.40 -19.60 0.98
N LEU A 73 -8.21 -18.94 -0.16
CA LEU A 73 -8.52 -17.53 -0.36
C LEU A 73 -9.66 -17.40 -1.36
N ASN A 74 -10.67 -16.60 -1.04
CA ASN A 74 -11.71 -16.25 -2.02
C ASN A 74 -11.22 -15.08 -2.88
N ILE A 75 -11.56 -15.10 -4.16
CA ILE A 75 -11.06 -14.12 -5.12
C ILE A 75 -12.22 -13.57 -5.92
N ARG A 76 -12.35 -12.25 -5.94
CA ARG A 76 -13.23 -11.56 -6.90
C ARG A 76 -12.53 -11.53 -8.25
N GLY A 77 -12.99 -12.36 -9.16
CA GLY A 77 -12.27 -12.82 -10.33
C GLY A 77 -12.67 -12.18 -11.65
N LEU A 78 -11.72 -12.05 -12.58
CA LEU A 78 -11.99 -11.72 -13.99
C LEU A 78 -12.56 -12.95 -14.73
N ILE A 79 -13.78 -13.36 -14.37
CA ILE A 79 -14.45 -14.54 -14.95
C ILE A 79 -15.79 -14.18 -15.62
N GLY A 80 -16.15 -14.92 -16.67
CA GLY A 80 -17.38 -14.70 -17.45
C GLY A 80 -17.36 -13.38 -18.23
N ASN A 81 -18.50 -12.66 -18.27
CA ASN A 81 -18.63 -11.35 -18.93
C ASN A 81 -18.10 -10.21 -18.04
N SER A 82 -16.86 -10.34 -17.57
CA SER A 82 -16.20 -9.32 -16.75
C SER A 82 -15.59 -8.23 -17.63
N TYR A 83 -15.66 -6.98 -17.16
CA TYR A 83 -15.13 -5.80 -17.86
C TYR A 83 -14.15 -5.00 -16.98
N SER A 84 -13.52 -5.65 -16.00
CA SER A 84 -12.59 -5.10 -14.98
C SER A 84 -13.07 -3.89 -14.16
N GLY A 85 -14.25 -3.34 -14.45
CA GLY A 85 -14.82 -2.19 -13.78
C GLY A 85 -15.36 -2.45 -12.38
N ALA A 86 -15.45 -3.70 -11.92
CA ALA A 86 -16.01 -4.06 -10.62
C ALA A 86 -14.96 -4.65 -9.66
N CYS A 87 -13.71 -4.15 -9.73
CA CYS A 87 -12.61 -4.53 -8.85
C CYS A 87 -12.18 -6.00 -8.99
N GLU A 88 -12.47 -6.64 -10.12
CA GLU A 88 -12.04 -8.01 -10.38
C GLU A 88 -10.52 -8.10 -10.59
N ILE A 89 -9.92 -9.21 -10.17
CA ILE A 89 -8.51 -9.53 -10.41
C ILE A 89 -8.37 -10.93 -11.01
N ASP A 90 -7.36 -11.11 -11.84
CA ASP A 90 -6.89 -12.41 -12.27
C ASP A 90 -5.59 -12.75 -11.52
N VAL A 91 -5.59 -13.86 -10.78
CA VAL A 91 -4.40 -14.38 -10.11
C VAL A 91 -4.09 -15.76 -10.67
N GLN A 92 -2.81 -16.05 -10.78
CA GLN A 92 -2.34 -17.27 -11.42
C GLN A 92 -1.54 -18.14 -10.45
N PRO A 93 -1.60 -19.48 -10.58
CA PRO A 93 -0.71 -20.38 -9.87
C PRO A 93 0.76 -19.97 -10.01
N GLY A 94 1.50 -20.04 -8.91
CA GLY A 94 2.91 -19.64 -8.83
C GLY A 94 3.13 -18.17 -8.49
N GLU A 95 2.13 -17.31 -8.62
CA GLU A 95 2.24 -15.91 -8.20
C GLU A 95 2.36 -15.79 -6.68
N THR A 96 3.15 -14.82 -6.22
CA THR A 96 3.39 -14.52 -4.83
C THR A 96 2.98 -13.08 -4.49
N TYR A 97 2.38 -12.92 -3.32
CA TYR A 97 1.82 -11.64 -2.87
C TYR A 97 2.14 -11.39 -1.39
N LEU A 98 2.54 -10.18 -1.04
CA LEU A 98 2.30 -9.66 0.31
C LEU A 98 0.80 -9.38 0.42
N ILE A 99 0.14 -9.90 1.44
CA ILE A 99 -1.26 -9.66 1.73
C ILE A 99 -1.41 -9.02 3.10
N LEU A 100 -2.33 -8.06 3.24
CA LEU A 100 -2.77 -7.50 4.52
C LEU A 100 -4.31 -7.52 4.54
N LEU A 101 -4.87 -8.60 5.10
CA LEU A 101 -6.29 -8.91 4.93
C LEU A 101 -7.06 -8.85 6.24
N ASN A 102 -8.31 -8.42 6.09
CA ASN A 102 -9.36 -8.55 7.08
C ASN A 102 -10.41 -9.54 6.58
N LYS A 103 -11.13 -10.15 7.52
CA LYS A 103 -12.29 -10.96 7.15
C LYS A 103 -13.45 -10.10 6.71
N TYR A 104 -14.10 -10.51 5.62
CA TYR A 104 -15.42 -10.03 5.25
C TYR A 104 -16.39 -11.21 5.29
N ASN A 105 -17.48 -11.08 6.04
CA ASN A 105 -18.42 -12.18 6.29
C ASN A 105 -17.75 -13.48 6.78
N GLY A 106 -16.70 -13.36 7.60
CA GLY A 106 -15.99 -14.50 8.20
C GLY A 106 -14.91 -15.14 7.32
N GLU A 107 -14.78 -14.71 6.07
CA GLU A 107 -13.83 -15.28 5.10
C GLU A 107 -12.78 -14.26 4.68
N TYR A 108 -11.58 -14.75 4.35
CA TYR A 108 -10.56 -13.93 3.70
C TYR A 108 -10.81 -13.89 2.20
N SER A 109 -10.76 -12.68 1.63
CA SER A 109 -10.94 -12.48 0.19
C SER A 109 -10.01 -11.42 -0.37
N ILE A 110 -9.58 -11.59 -1.62
CA ILE A 110 -8.89 -10.56 -2.38
C ILE A 110 -9.68 -10.12 -3.61
N SER A 111 -9.47 -8.86 -3.96
CA SER A 111 -9.96 -8.18 -5.15
C SER A 111 -8.87 -7.23 -5.64
N TYR A 112 -9.12 -6.49 -6.72
CA TYR A 112 -8.22 -5.44 -7.18
C TYR A 112 -7.86 -4.43 -6.08
N CYS A 113 -8.83 -4.02 -5.25
CA CYS A 113 -8.63 -3.03 -4.19
C CYS A 113 -8.15 -3.58 -2.84
N SER A 114 -8.06 -4.89 -2.68
CA SER A 114 -7.57 -5.45 -1.43
C SER A 114 -6.10 -5.08 -1.24
N PRO A 115 -5.66 -4.71 -0.02
CA PRO A 115 -4.26 -4.42 0.28
C PRO A 115 -3.38 -5.64 0.03
N LYS A 116 -2.80 -5.68 -1.17
CA LYS A 116 -1.95 -6.76 -1.65
C LYS A 116 -0.97 -6.23 -2.67
N TYR A 117 0.20 -6.83 -2.69
CA TYR A 117 1.31 -6.37 -3.51
C TYR A 117 2.01 -7.59 -4.07
N ARG A 118 2.34 -7.56 -5.36
CA ARG A 118 3.18 -8.62 -5.93
C ARG A 118 4.50 -8.62 -5.20
N PHE A 119 4.96 -9.81 -4.83
CA PHE A 119 6.17 -9.97 -4.04
C PHE A 119 6.98 -11.13 -4.59
N ASP A 120 8.20 -10.88 -5.01
CA ASP A 120 9.12 -11.91 -5.51
C ASP A 120 10.08 -12.29 -4.38
N MET A 121 9.84 -13.43 -3.72
CA MET A 121 10.67 -13.87 -2.59
C MET A 121 12.15 -14.11 -2.95
N GLU A 122 12.47 -14.35 -4.22
CA GLU A 122 13.85 -14.53 -4.66
C GLU A 122 14.55 -13.19 -4.83
N LYS A 123 13.85 -12.18 -5.35
CA LYS A 123 14.40 -10.83 -5.60
C LYS A 123 14.29 -9.88 -4.42
N GLU A 124 13.28 -10.05 -3.59
CA GLU A 124 12.88 -9.12 -2.52
C GLU A 124 13.14 -9.72 -1.13
N LYS A 125 14.15 -10.59 -1.02
CA LYS A 125 14.48 -11.26 0.24
C LYS A 125 14.84 -10.25 1.33
N ALA A 126 15.65 -9.25 1.02
CA ALA A 126 16.04 -8.24 2.02
C ALA A 126 14.85 -7.36 2.41
N THR A 127 13.99 -7.00 1.44
CA THR A 127 12.71 -6.34 1.70
C THR A 127 11.84 -7.15 2.68
N SER A 128 11.79 -8.48 2.56
CA SER A 128 11.02 -9.32 3.50
C SER A 128 11.54 -9.27 4.94
N GLU A 129 12.85 -9.06 5.14
CA GLU A 129 13.47 -8.90 6.46
C GLU A 129 13.23 -7.49 7.03
N VAL A 130 13.22 -6.49 6.14
CA VAL A 130 12.88 -5.11 6.48
C VAL A 130 11.44 -5.01 6.99
N LEU A 131 10.50 -5.63 6.27
CA LEU A 131 9.09 -5.69 6.65
C LEU A 131 8.89 -6.38 8.00
N GLU A 132 9.57 -7.51 8.23
CA GLU A 132 9.51 -8.22 9.51
C GLU A 132 9.89 -7.33 10.69
N LYS A 133 11.01 -6.60 10.56
CA LYS A 133 11.49 -5.68 11.60
C LYS A 133 10.54 -4.51 11.82
N ALA A 134 10.05 -3.91 10.74
CA ALA A 134 9.11 -2.79 10.83
C ALA A 134 7.78 -3.21 11.46
N PHE A 135 7.20 -4.31 11.00
CA PHE A 135 5.94 -4.85 11.53
C PHE A 135 6.06 -5.30 13.00
N ALA A 136 7.15 -5.99 13.37
CA ALA A 136 7.42 -6.33 14.76
C ALA A 136 7.53 -5.09 15.67
N TYR A 137 8.16 -4.01 15.18
CA TYR A 137 8.20 -2.75 15.92
C TYR A 137 6.81 -2.11 16.04
N ILE A 138 6.03 -2.14 14.96
CA ILE A 138 4.66 -1.61 14.96
C ILE A 138 3.80 -2.35 15.99
N ASP A 139 3.83 -3.69 16.01
CA ASP A 139 3.07 -4.46 16.98
C ASP A 139 3.48 -4.20 18.43
N LYS A 140 4.78 -4.09 18.68
CA LYS A 140 5.32 -3.80 20.01
C LYS A 140 4.89 -2.41 20.52
N ASN A 141 4.74 -1.44 19.62
CA ASN A 141 4.47 -0.05 19.96
C ASN A 141 3.06 0.44 19.60
N LYS A 142 2.16 -0.43 19.13
CA LYS A 142 0.84 -0.05 18.59
C LYS A 142 0.01 0.86 19.50
N PHE A 143 0.13 0.71 20.82
CA PHE A 143 -0.58 1.56 21.78
C PHE A 143 -0.09 3.02 21.76
N ALA A 144 1.18 3.25 21.42
CA ALA A 144 1.74 4.60 21.26
C ALA A 144 1.26 5.29 19.97
N PHE A 145 0.66 4.53 19.05
CA PHE A 145 0.11 5.06 17.80
C PHE A 145 -1.41 5.28 17.84
N ILE A 146 -2.07 4.97 18.97
CA ILE A 146 -3.51 5.20 19.11
C ILE A 146 -3.82 6.69 18.96
N GLY A 147 -4.77 7.01 18.08
CA GLY A 147 -5.17 8.39 17.80
C GLY A 147 -4.26 9.12 16.81
N LEU A 148 -3.23 8.45 16.28
CA LEU A 148 -2.43 8.91 15.15
C LEU A 148 -2.75 8.05 13.93
N GLN A 149 -2.57 8.62 12.75
CA GLN A 149 -2.76 7.92 11.48
C GLN A 149 -1.43 7.87 10.72
N PHE A 150 -1.14 6.72 10.10
CA PHE A 150 -0.04 6.67 9.15
C PHE A 150 -0.44 7.35 7.84
N ALA A 151 0.50 8.07 7.23
CA ALA A 151 0.34 8.70 5.93
C ALA A 151 1.53 8.36 5.02
N THR A 152 1.30 8.39 3.71
CA THR A 152 2.38 8.45 2.73
C THR A 152 2.79 9.90 2.50
N CYS A 153 3.90 10.10 1.81
CA CYS A 153 4.27 11.41 1.29
C CYS A 153 4.58 11.29 -0.20
N PHE A 154 4.88 12.40 -0.87
CA PHE A 154 5.54 12.40 -2.17
C PHE A 154 6.55 13.55 -2.24
N ASP A 155 7.59 13.37 -3.05
CA ASP A 155 8.63 14.38 -3.27
C ASP A 155 8.20 15.34 -4.37
N GLU A 156 7.80 16.57 -4.00
CA GLU A 156 7.36 17.57 -4.99
C GLU A 156 8.51 18.08 -5.88
N LEU A 157 9.76 17.91 -5.43
CA LEU A 157 10.95 18.41 -6.09
C LEU A 157 11.67 17.32 -6.89
N GLN A 158 11.08 16.13 -7.00
CA GLN A 158 11.63 15.01 -7.76
C GLN A 158 11.91 15.41 -9.22
N LYS A 159 13.16 15.23 -9.66
CA LYS A 159 13.62 15.58 -11.02
C LYS A 159 13.93 14.37 -11.92
N GLY A 160 13.72 13.16 -11.42
CA GLY A 160 14.07 11.92 -12.13
C GLY A 160 13.21 10.74 -11.70
N ASP A 161 13.70 9.53 -11.93
CA ASP A 161 12.94 8.30 -11.67
C ASP A 161 12.82 7.95 -10.17
N LYS A 162 13.59 8.61 -9.29
CA LYS A 162 13.62 8.37 -7.84
C LYS A 162 13.54 9.67 -7.04
N SER A 163 13.03 9.59 -5.81
CA SER A 163 13.01 10.69 -4.85
C SER A 163 14.40 11.11 -4.36
N ASP A 164 14.51 12.30 -3.77
CA ASP A 164 15.76 12.78 -3.17
C ASP A 164 16.20 11.90 -1.99
N LEU A 165 15.28 11.21 -1.30
CA LEU A 165 15.63 10.24 -0.25
C LEU A 165 16.47 9.08 -0.83
N SER A 166 16.10 8.61 -2.02
CA SER A 166 16.84 7.56 -2.72
C SER A 166 18.14 8.04 -3.36
N ALA A 167 18.38 9.35 -3.42
CA ALA A 167 19.62 9.93 -3.91
C ALA A 167 20.73 10.03 -2.84
N ILE A 168 20.41 9.74 -1.57
CA ILE A 168 21.36 9.78 -0.45
C ILE A 168 22.48 8.77 -0.69
N LYS A 169 23.72 9.27 -0.74
CA LYS A 169 24.91 8.44 -1.01
C LYS A 169 25.50 7.85 0.26
N ASN A 170 26.10 6.67 0.13
CA ASN A 170 26.81 5.96 1.20
C ASN A 170 25.92 5.67 2.43
N PHE A 171 24.64 5.40 2.19
CA PHE A 171 23.66 5.09 3.24
C PHE A 171 23.81 3.66 3.73
N THR A 172 24.22 3.50 4.99
CA THR A 172 24.47 2.22 5.67
C THR A 172 23.75 2.20 7.01
N PRO A 173 22.41 2.04 7.00
CA PRO A 173 21.61 2.29 8.19
C PRO A 173 21.75 1.17 9.23
N LYS A 174 21.71 1.53 10.50
CA LYS A 174 21.76 0.58 11.64
C LYS A 174 20.41 -0.09 11.86
N ASN A 175 19.33 0.63 11.59
CA ASN A 175 17.97 0.13 11.56
C ASN A 175 17.45 0.14 10.12
N THR A 176 16.56 -0.79 9.76
CA THR A 176 16.08 -0.90 8.37
C THR A 176 14.83 -0.07 8.08
N PHE A 177 14.35 0.68 9.05
CA PHE A 177 13.20 1.55 8.92
C PHE A 177 13.32 2.75 9.86
N ALA A 178 12.56 3.79 9.58
CA ALA A 178 12.38 4.95 10.45
C ALA A 178 10.90 5.31 10.53
N ILE A 179 10.48 5.89 11.65
CA ILE A 179 9.14 6.43 11.82
C ILE A 179 9.28 7.86 12.34
N TYR A 180 8.65 8.79 11.64
CA TYR A 180 8.61 10.20 12.03
C TYR A 180 7.18 10.60 12.34
N LYS A 181 6.99 11.31 13.44
CA LYS A 181 5.76 12.04 13.71
C LYS A 181 5.88 13.43 13.09
N VAL A 182 4.90 13.81 12.28
CA VAL A 182 4.91 15.07 11.53
C VAL A 182 3.65 15.87 11.80
N LYS A 183 3.78 17.19 11.88
CA LYS A 183 2.65 18.12 11.76
C LYS A 183 2.73 18.83 10.42
N VAL A 184 1.59 18.98 9.78
CA VAL A 184 1.50 19.64 8.48
C VAL A 184 0.75 20.96 8.55
N ASP A 185 1.03 21.85 7.60
CA ASP A 185 0.21 23.03 7.34
C ASP A 185 -0.95 22.74 6.37
N ASP A 186 -1.70 23.79 6.03
CA ASP A 186 -2.86 23.72 5.12
C ASP A 186 -2.51 23.34 3.66
N HIS A 187 -1.22 23.21 3.34
CA HIS A 187 -0.71 22.72 2.05
C HIS A 187 -0.08 21.34 2.19
N SER A 188 -0.34 20.64 3.30
CA SER A 188 0.22 19.34 3.65
C SER A 188 1.76 19.33 3.73
N LYS A 189 2.38 20.50 3.92
CA LYS A 189 3.84 20.63 4.12
C LYS A 189 4.21 20.38 5.56
N ILE A 190 5.29 19.63 5.77
CA ILE A 190 5.80 19.30 7.10
C ILE A 190 6.35 20.57 7.79
N LYS A 191 5.73 21.00 8.88
CA LYS A 191 6.19 22.10 9.75
C LYS A 191 7.00 21.61 10.93
N GLU A 192 6.47 20.62 11.63
CA GLU A 192 7.14 19.97 12.74
C GLU A 192 7.41 18.51 12.37
N LEU A 193 8.58 18.03 12.76
CA LEU A 193 8.97 16.64 12.56
C LEU A 193 9.73 16.22 13.81
N THR A 194 9.29 15.10 14.39
CA THR A 194 9.84 14.48 15.58
C THR A 194 10.14 13.01 15.28
N PRO A 195 11.39 12.57 15.39
CA PRO A 195 11.71 11.15 15.19
C PRO A 195 11.09 10.30 16.30
N VAL A 196 10.38 9.23 15.91
CA VAL A 196 9.94 8.16 16.81
C VAL A 196 11.01 7.07 16.85
N THR A 197 11.52 6.71 15.67
CA THR A 197 12.72 5.89 15.49
C THR A 197 13.41 6.31 14.20
N THR A 198 14.73 6.20 14.14
CA THR A 198 15.52 6.62 12.98
C THR A 198 16.27 5.46 12.35
N PHE A 199 16.90 5.71 11.20
CA PHE A 199 17.76 4.73 10.54
C PHE A 199 19.11 4.58 11.25
N GLY A 200 19.54 5.61 11.99
CA GLY A 200 20.82 5.64 12.68
C GLY A 200 22.01 5.92 11.77
N ASP A 201 21.73 6.33 10.53
CA ASP A 201 22.67 6.84 9.54
C ASP A 201 21.96 7.90 8.69
N LYS A 202 22.68 8.97 8.30
CA LYS A 202 22.15 10.08 7.48
C LYS A 202 20.83 10.72 7.97
N ASP A 203 20.44 10.51 9.21
CA ASP A 203 19.14 10.95 9.75
C ASP A 203 18.91 12.45 9.54
N GLN A 204 19.91 13.30 9.79
CA GLN A 204 19.78 14.74 9.57
C GLN A 204 19.54 15.12 8.09
N GLU A 205 20.15 14.39 7.15
CA GLU A 205 19.96 14.60 5.71
C GLU A 205 18.54 14.19 5.30
N ILE A 206 18.07 13.05 5.82
CA ILE A 206 16.69 12.56 5.63
C ILE A 206 15.68 13.58 6.19
N GLU A 207 15.86 14.04 7.42
CA GLU A 207 14.98 15.04 8.03
C GLU A 207 14.93 16.35 7.24
N ASN A 208 16.06 16.79 6.68
CA ASN A 208 16.11 17.98 5.83
C ASN A 208 15.31 17.78 4.54
N ILE A 209 15.42 16.61 3.90
CA ILE A 209 14.64 16.28 2.70
C ILE A 209 13.15 16.22 3.04
N LEU A 210 12.78 15.54 4.14
CA LEU A 210 11.38 15.45 4.58
C LEU A 210 10.77 16.85 4.77
N ARG A 211 11.46 17.76 5.45
CA ARG A 211 10.95 19.13 5.69
C ARG A 211 10.85 19.98 4.43
N ARG A 212 11.82 19.83 3.52
CA ARG A 212 11.96 20.72 2.37
C ARG A 212 11.10 20.28 1.19
N ASN A 213 11.10 18.98 0.90
CA ASN A 213 10.61 18.46 -0.36
C ASN A 213 9.25 17.78 -0.22
N MET A 214 9.00 17.12 0.91
CA MET A 214 7.88 16.20 1.00
C MET A 214 6.54 16.93 1.21
N ILE A 215 5.52 16.41 0.53
CA ILE A 215 4.11 16.69 0.78
C ILE A 215 3.51 15.43 1.38
N VAL A 216 2.82 15.54 2.52
CA VAL A 216 2.09 14.40 3.09
C VAL A 216 0.80 14.19 2.32
N ASP A 217 0.51 12.96 1.91
CA ASP A 217 -0.76 12.64 1.25
C ASP A 217 -1.89 12.65 2.29
N THR A 218 -2.60 13.76 2.34
CA THR A 218 -3.81 13.92 3.12
C THR A 218 -5.01 13.75 2.18
N PRO A 219 -5.99 12.90 2.49
CA PRO A 219 -7.09 12.64 1.57
C PRO A 219 -7.86 13.92 1.24
N MET A 220 -7.86 14.32 -0.04
CA MET A 220 -8.38 15.59 -0.61
C MET A 220 -9.81 16.00 -0.18
N PHE A 221 -10.60 15.10 0.38
CA PHE A 221 -12.01 15.32 0.72
C PHE A 221 -12.28 15.43 2.23
N PHE A 222 -11.25 15.36 3.06
CA PHE A 222 -11.37 15.61 4.49
C PHE A 222 -10.82 17.02 4.77
N ASN A 223 -11.64 17.84 5.43
CA ASN A 223 -11.20 19.10 6.01
C ASN A 223 -10.21 18.79 7.15
N HIS A 224 -8.96 18.48 6.80
CA HIS A 224 -7.89 18.31 7.77
C HIS A 224 -7.68 19.65 8.46
N LYS A 225 -7.52 19.62 9.78
CA LYS A 225 -7.33 20.85 10.54
C LYS A 225 -5.85 21.20 10.53
N PRO A 226 -5.45 22.46 10.33
CA PRO A 226 -4.07 22.87 10.52
C PRO A 226 -3.51 22.36 11.85
N GLY A 227 -2.33 21.73 11.80
CA GLY A 227 -1.68 21.13 12.97
C GLY A 227 -2.04 19.67 13.25
N GLU A 228 -2.74 18.99 12.34
CA GLU A 228 -2.95 17.54 12.42
C GLU A 228 -1.62 16.77 12.39
N GLU A 229 -1.53 15.74 13.24
CA GLU A 229 -0.33 14.92 13.41
C GLU A 229 -0.47 13.59 12.65
N PHE A 230 0.56 13.27 11.87
CA PHE A 230 0.65 12.02 11.11
C PHE A 230 1.92 11.25 11.46
N LEU A 231 1.94 9.97 11.15
CA LEU A 231 3.12 9.12 11.19
C LEU A 231 3.57 8.78 9.77
N ILE A 232 4.85 8.97 9.48
CA ILE A 232 5.46 8.57 8.20
C ILE A 232 6.39 7.38 8.49
N LEU A 233 6.11 6.24 7.87
CA LEU A 233 7.00 5.07 7.88
C LEU A 233 7.92 5.13 6.66
N LEU A 234 9.22 5.10 6.90
CA LEU A 234 10.24 4.94 5.86
C LEU A 234 10.87 3.56 5.97
N LEU A 235 10.99 2.85 4.85
CA LEU A 235 11.62 1.54 4.74
C LEU A 235 12.89 1.63 3.90
N TYR A 236 13.97 1.02 4.35
CA TYR A 236 15.18 0.84 3.54
C TYR A 236 15.04 -0.43 2.71
N LEU A 237 14.90 -0.28 1.39
CA LEU A 237 14.68 -1.35 0.42
C LEU A 237 15.92 -1.50 -0.48
N PRO A 238 16.98 -2.20 -0.03
CA PRO A 238 18.21 -2.32 -0.80
C PRO A 238 18.03 -3.06 -2.14
N ASP A 239 17.03 -3.94 -2.23
CA ASP A 239 16.71 -4.70 -3.45
C ASP A 239 16.33 -3.77 -4.63
N ASN A 240 15.91 -2.53 -4.34
CA ASN A 240 15.53 -1.53 -5.33
C ASN A 240 16.70 -0.73 -5.94
N ALA A 241 17.93 -0.95 -5.49
CA ALA A 241 19.10 -0.16 -5.91
C ALA A 241 19.25 -0.07 -7.45
N ASN A 242 19.01 -1.19 -8.14
CA ASN A 242 19.16 -1.32 -9.59
C ASN A 242 17.83 -1.26 -10.36
N THR A 243 16.71 -1.02 -9.68
CA THR A 243 15.40 -0.89 -10.31
C THR A 243 15.17 0.56 -10.71
N LYS A 244 14.79 0.80 -11.98
CA LYS A 244 14.66 2.14 -12.56
C LYS A 244 13.83 3.09 -11.69
N TYR A 245 12.65 2.65 -11.28
CA TYR A 245 11.71 3.39 -10.42
C TYR A 245 11.73 2.90 -8.96
N GLY A 246 12.74 2.11 -8.58
CA GLY A 246 12.80 1.52 -7.26
C GLY A 246 13.34 2.50 -6.23
N GLU A 247 12.51 2.91 -5.28
CA GLU A 247 12.92 3.70 -4.13
C GLU A 247 13.77 2.85 -3.16
N ILE A 248 14.95 3.35 -2.81
CA ILE A 248 15.86 2.75 -1.81
C ILE A 248 15.39 3.11 -0.40
N ILE A 249 14.90 4.33 -0.18
CA ILE A 249 14.17 4.71 1.02
C ILE A 249 12.75 4.99 0.58
N ASN A 250 11.84 4.10 0.95
CA ASN A 250 10.49 4.07 0.43
C ASN A 250 9.47 4.39 1.52
N PHE A 251 8.45 5.17 1.16
CA PHE A 251 7.29 5.52 1.97
C PHE A 251 5.97 5.08 1.33
N GLU A 252 6.00 4.53 0.11
CA GLU A 252 4.84 4.05 -0.65
C GLU A 252 4.94 2.54 -0.92
N TRP A 253 3.80 1.88 -1.01
CA TRP A 253 3.69 0.47 -1.40
C TRP A 253 2.43 0.28 -2.23
#